data_AF-A0A0K0EXK2-F1
#
_entry.id   AF-A0A0K0EXK2-F1
#
_cell.length_a   1.000
_cell.length_b   1.000
_cell.length_c   1.000
_cell.angle_alpha   90.00
_cell.angle_beta   90.00
_cell.angle_gamma   90.00
#
_symmetry.space_group_name_H-M   'P 1'
#
loop_
_entity.id
_entity.type
_entity.pdbx_description
1 polymer ?
#
loop_
_entity_poly.entity_id
_entity_poly.type
_entity_poly.pdbx_seq_one_letter_code
_entity_poly.pdbx_strand_id
1 'polypeptide(L)'
;MKGKGENDSFKNQIKTIHELPPAFKNIYNSCDAFFDSSKEVVVLRNISSEIREKNDSEFQWTERDIINATTIVDNKEIMSMIIGNMPKLIDRCSLELTCSTFYRICNNKSSQITPFNVEEGVQKYIRDGSKVKCCQNTVYLNIPHTTDSVKSSFMKKTKILETYFKRKPKLVIKNLPIEMASYLNSIPTLDNIKTIIFKTNSQPIFSINLLNSIPSLNPKNVIFEDYGKSSVDIDEEVVGEMNIDMPREVRNVVLMCSRKKGFCLLKCFEKLKKGSLDQLTFGRFFTIGIVKKDQLLMASHLASYFKNVKVIFKNDISGDVNNSIFKLLDKFNMTTTTPVTYEISFYMSSVGNLFSQILAGQFKEKKDLIWPKYSRISVFRVFRKRQNENGKLTDEEIESLGLGLSQMFNLTIFEFQFDLIKTLDEFSVICRGFKKSVKNIKIYGCSKFSLDHLNILSSSVESLENFSIEGISCSAIKLSLIMLSFKTLRGLHVDFSESYFFENIIEDIITIDETKGGELVKWPNLDLLDIICIIKKSEYDILERMNRNTPRRSGKFLYFKSSKEATPYCESYCPFYRIIIQKSSKNFGIFRSIFSQDTYEFRDETYFGYDPRSHD
;
A
#
# COMPACT_ATOMS: atom_id res chain seq x y z
N MET A 1 22.72 52.39 -47.47
CA MET A 1 22.49 52.15 -46.03
C MET A 1 22.47 50.64 -45.86
N LYS A 2 23.61 49.99 -45.56
CA LYS A 2 24.24 49.77 -44.23
C LYS A 2 23.23 49.12 -43.25
N GLY A 3 23.43 47.93 -42.67
CA GLY A 3 24.50 46.93 -42.63
C GLY A 3 23.88 45.56 -42.30
N LYS A 4 24.45 44.42 -42.74
CA LYS A 4 25.54 43.64 -42.13
C LYS A 4 25.24 43.09 -40.72
N GLY A 5 25.40 41.77 -40.59
CA GLY A 5 25.26 40.93 -39.39
C GLY A 5 24.70 39.56 -39.80
N GLU A 6 25.43 38.76 -40.58
CA GLU A 6 26.32 37.70 -40.05
C GLU A 6 25.69 36.94 -38.86
N ASN A 7 25.21 35.73 -39.14
CA ASN A 7 25.13 34.64 -38.15
C ASN A 7 25.26 33.29 -38.87
N ASP A 8 26.48 33.06 -39.38
CA ASP A 8 27.07 31.73 -39.38
C ASP A 8 27.40 31.38 -37.93
N SER A 9 26.60 30.51 -37.30
CA SER A 9 27.07 29.58 -36.25
C SER A 9 25.90 28.77 -35.67
N PHE A 10 25.42 27.75 -36.38
CA PHE A 10 24.81 26.56 -35.73
C PHE A 10 24.85 25.37 -36.71
N LYS A 11 26.05 25.12 -37.24
CA LYS A 11 26.43 23.84 -37.84
C LYS A 11 27.78 23.46 -37.24
N ASN A 12 27.75 22.96 -36.01
CA ASN A 12 28.74 22.04 -35.43
C ASN A 12 28.34 21.74 -33.97
N GLN A 13 28.61 20.50 -33.54
CA GLN A 13 28.29 19.89 -32.23
C GLN A 13 26.85 19.34 -32.16
N ILE A 14 26.55 18.05 -32.01
CA ILE A 14 27.27 16.91 -31.43
C ILE A 14 26.87 15.67 -32.24
N LYS A 15 27.82 15.09 -32.96
CA LYS A 15 27.70 13.75 -33.56
C LYS A 15 28.75 12.85 -32.91
N THR A 16 28.63 12.60 -31.61
CA THR A 16 29.30 11.46 -30.97
C THR A 16 28.44 10.23 -31.25
N ILE A 17 28.59 9.71 -32.48
CA ILE A 17 28.40 8.28 -32.68
C ILE A 17 29.49 7.65 -31.82
N HIS A 18 29.10 6.95 -30.75
CA HIS A 18 30.01 6.02 -30.09
C HIS A 18 30.41 4.98 -31.15
N GLU A 19 31.56 5.20 -31.77
CA GLU A 19 32.24 4.14 -32.50
C GLU A 19 32.49 3.01 -31.50
N LEU A 20 31.89 1.86 -31.77
CA LEU A 20 32.17 0.63 -31.06
C LEU A 20 33.69 0.39 -31.06
N PRO A 21 34.27 -0.12 -29.95
CA PRO A 21 35.67 -0.49 -29.90
C PRO A 21 36.04 -1.38 -31.10
N PRO A 22 37.27 -1.30 -31.66
CA PRO A 22 37.67 -2.08 -32.83
C PRO A 22 37.39 -3.60 -32.72
N ALA A 23 37.37 -4.14 -31.50
CA ALA A 23 37.00 -5.52 -31.20
C ALA A 23 35.56 -5.89 -31.65
N PHE A 24 34.62 -4.95 -31.65
CA PHE A 24 33.22 -5.18 -32.01
C PHE A 24 32.91 -4.92 -33.50
N LYS A 25 33.75 -4.17 -34.22
CA LYS A 25 33.59 -3.94 -35.67
C LYS A 25 33.85 -5.22 -36.48
N ASN A 26 34.72 -6.10 -35.97
CA ASN A 26 35.00 -7.40 -36.59
C ASN A 26 33.88 -8.43 -36.40
N ILE A 27 33.05 -8.30 -35.36
CA ILE A 27 31.94 -9.22 -35.11
C ILE A 27 30.80 -8.97 -36.12
N TYR A 28 30.46 -7.69 -36.36
CA TYR A 28 29.35 -7.33 -37.24
C TYR A 28 29.62 -7.61 -38.73
N ASN A 29 30.88 -7.56 -39.16
CA ASN A 29 31.28 -7.89 -40.54
C ASN A 29 31.52 -9.40 -40.77
N SER A 30 31.36 -10.23 -39.73
CA SER A 30 31.59 -11.68 -39.81
C SER A 30 30.32 -12.53 -39.76
N CYS A 31 29.14 -11.90 -39.70
CA CYS A 31 27.85 -12.61 -39.63
C CYS A 31 27.53 -13.47 -40.87
N ASP A 32 28.26 -13.32 -41.98
CA ASP A 32 28.13 -14.17 -43.16
C ASP A 32 29.23 -15.26 -43.28
N ALA A 33 30.09 -15.41 -42.27
CA ALA A 33 31.19 -16.39 -42.30
C ALA A 33 31.50 -16.97 -40.92
N PHE A 34 30.62 -17.82 -40.36
CA PHE A 34 30.97 -18.63 -39.19
C PHE A 34 30.40 -20.07 -39.27
N PHE A 35 31.14 -20.92 -39.98
CA PHE A 35 31.28 -22.35 -39.68
C PHE A 35 32.78 -22.65 -39.62
N ASP A 36 33.43 -22.31 -38.51
CA ASP A 36 34.77 -22.81 -38.19
C ASP A 36 34.97 -22.86 -36.67
N SER A 37 34.81 -24.05 -36.10
CA SER A 37 34.89 -24.37 -34.66
C SER A 37 36.26 -24.13 -34.02
N SER A 38 37.28 -23.78 -34.82
CA SER A 38 38.65 -23.57 -34.33
C SER A 38 38.90 -22.15 -33.80
N LYS A 39 38.11 -21.15 -34.23
CA LYS A 39 38.25 -19.74 -33.79
C LYS A 39 37.51 -19.40 -32.49
N GLU A 40 36.50 -20.19 -32.11
CA GLU A 40 35.75 -20.03 -30.85
C GLU A 40 36.63 -20.22 -29.61
N VAL A 41 37.58 -21.16 -29.66
CA VAL A 41 38.43 -21.51 -28.50
C VAL A 41 39.43 -20.40 -28.16
N VAL A 42 39.86 -19.61 -29.14
CA VAL A 42 40.85 -18.54 -28.93
C VAL A 42 40.21 -17.27 -28.36
N VAL A 43 39.00 -16.93 -28.80
CA VAL A 43 38.25 -15.77 -28.29
C VAL A 43 37.78 -16.00 -26.85
N LEU A 44 37.34 -17.23 -26.52
CA LEU A 44 36.92 -17.59 -25.16
C LEU A 44 38.10 -17.62 -24.17
N ARG A 45 39.31 -17.99 -24.61
CA ARG A 45 40.50 -17.92 -23.74
C ARG A 45 40.91 -16.49 -23.42
N ASN A 46 40.84 -15.58 -24.39
CA ASN A 46 41.23 -14.17 -24.19
C ASN A 46 40.21 -13.40 -23.32
N ILE A 47 38.91 -13.71 -23.44
CA ILE A 47 37.87 -13.17 -22.56
C ILE A 47 37.98 -13.76 -21.15
N SER A 48 38.30 -15.05 -21.02
CA SER A 48 38.53 -15.69 -19.72
C SER A 48 39.77 -15.15 -19.01
N SER A 49 40.82 -14.73 -19.73
CA SER A 49 41.99 -14.09 -19.14
C SER A 49 41.70 -12.64 -18.72
N GLU A 50 40.94 -11.87 -19.51
CA GLU A 50 40.53 -10.51 -19.13
C GLU A 50 39.55 -10.47 -17.94
N ILE A 51 38.70 -11.50 -17.79
CA ILE A 51 37.78 -11.63 -16.64
C ILE A 51 38.52 -12.07 -15.37
N ARG A 52 39.58 -12.88 -15.48
CA ARG A 52 40.44 -13.25 -14.34
C ARG A 52 41.32 -12.08 -13.89
N GLU A 53 41.91 -11.34 -14.82
CA GLU A 53 42.76 -10.20 -14.48
C GLU A 53 42.01 -9.01 -13.85
N LYS A 54 40.68 -8.91 -14.02
CA LYS A 54 39.86 -7.83 -13.43
C LYS A 54 39.14 -8.16 -12.13
N ASN A 55 39.09 -9.42 -11.68
CA ASN A 55 38.27 -9.82 -10.52
C ASN A 55 39.05 -10.48 -9.36
N ASP A 56 40.37 -10.64 -9.47
CA ASP A 56 41.15 -11.44 -8.51
C ASP A 56 41.64 -10.70 -7.24
N SER A 57 40.99 -9.60 -6.83
CA SER A 57 41.36 -8.95 -5.56
C SER A 57 40.34 -9.01 -4.41
N GLU A 58 39.15 -9.63 -4.53
CA GLU A 58 38.24 -9.61 -3.35
C GLU A 58 37.15 -10.70 -3.23
N PHE A 59 37.18 -11.79 -4.01
CA PHE A 59 36.17 -12.85 -3.86
C PHE A 59 36.73 -14.26 -4.04
N GLN A 60 37.14 -14.90 -2.94
CA GLN A 60 37.46 -16.33 -2.94
C GLN A 60 36.18 -17.15 -2.75
N TRP A 61 35.78 -17.87 -3.79
CA TRP A 61 34.68 -18.82 -3.72
C TRP A 61 35.10 -20.01 -2.85
N THR A 62 34.30 -20.38 -1.85
CA THR A 62 34.52 -21.64 -1.14
C THR A 62 34.03 -22.81 -1.97
N GLU A 63 34.57 -24.00 -1.74
CA GLU A 63 34.11 -25.25 -2.40
C GLU A 63 32.61 -25.48 -2.20
N ARG A 64 32.09 -25.10 -1.02
CA ARG A 64 30.66 -25.16 -0.70
C ARG A 64 29.84 -24.16 -1.54
N ASP A 65 30.37 -22.98 -1.84
CA ASP A 65 29.70 -21.99 -2.69
C ASP A 65 29.59 -22.47 -4.13
N ILE A 66 30.65 -23.14 -4.62
CA ILE A 66 30.67 -23.75 -5.95
C ILE A 66 29.60 -24.85 -6.01
N ILE A 67 29.58 -25.78 -5.05
CA ILE A 67 28.58 -26.88 -5.01
C ILE A 67 27.15 -26.33 -4.96
N ASN A 68 26.89 -25.31 -4.15
CA ASN A 68 25.57 -24.69 -4.04
C ASN A 68 25.16 -23.98 -5.34
N ALA A 69 26.08 -23.24 -5.96
CA ALA A 69 25.85 -22.57 -7.22
C ALA A 69 25.56 -23.59 -8.33
N THR A 70 26.34 -24.67 -8.42
CA THR A 70 26.13 -25.76 -9.37
C THR A 70 24.78 -26.43 -9.15
N THR A 71 24.41 -26.73 -7.90
CA THR A 71 23.10 -27.33 -7.55
C THR A 71 21.92 -26.45 -7.99
N ILE A 72 22.05 -25.13 -7.86
CA ILE A 72 21.02 -24.17 -8.29
C ILE A 72 20.98 -24.08 -9.82
N VAL A 73 22.14 -23.98 -10.47
CA VAL A 73 22.27 -23.87 -11.93
C VAL A 73 21.73 -25.12 -12.64
N ASP A 74 21.96 -26.29 -12.07
CA ASP A 74 21.49 -27.57 -12.62
C ASP A 74 19.98 -27.78 -12.40
N ASN A 75 19.37 -27.02 -11.48
CA ASN A 75 17.93 -27.03 -11.28
C ASN A 75 17.21 -26.08 -12.25
N LYS A 76 16.68 -26.65 -13.33
CA LYS A 76 15.97 -25.90 -14.40
C LYS A 76 14.76 -25.10 -13.89
N GLU A 77 14.04 -25.58 -12.88
CA GLU A 77 12.87 -24.85 -12.35
C GLU A 77 13.32 -23.59 -11.60
N ILE A 78 14.34 -23.72 -10.75
CA ILE A 78 14.91 -22.60 -10.01
C ILE A 78 15.53 -21.59 -10.98
N MET A 79 16.32 -22.06 -11.96
CA MET A 79 16.91 -21.18 -12.97
C MET A 79 15.85 -20.51 -13.86
N SER A 80 14.75 -21.19 -14.18
CA SER A 80 13.63 -20.58 -14.90
C SER A 80 12.96 -19.48 -14.08
N MET A 81 12.86 -19.62 -12.76
CA MET A 81 12.37 -18.56 -11.87
C MET A 81 13.35 -17.40 -11.78
N ILE A 82 14.66 -17.66 -11.68
CA ILE A 82 15.71 -16.64 -11.62
C ILE A 82 15.72 -15.81 -12.91
N ILE A 83 15.83 -16.47 -14.06
CA ILE A 83 15.84 -15.84 -15.39
C ILE A 83 14.51 -15.11 -15.66
N GLY A 84 13.38 -15.72 -15.27
CA GLY A 84 12.05 -15.12 -15.41
C GLY A 84 11.87 -13.80 -14.64
N ASN A 85 12.66 -13.56 -13.59
CA ASN A 85 12.63 -12.33 -12.81
C ASN A 85 13.74 -11.32 -13.18
N MET A 86 14.59 -11.62 -14.17
CA MET A 86 15.59 -10.65 -14.64
C MET A 86 14.91 -9.47 -15.37
N PRO A 87 15.09 -8.23 -14.90
CA PRO A 87 14.35 -7.08 -15.40
C PRO A 87 14.91 -6.53 -16.71
N LYS A 88 16.21 -6.72 -16.97
CA LYS A 88 16.90 -6.18 -18.15
C LYS A 88 17.03 -7.24 -19.24
N LEU A 89 16.65 -6.86 -20.47
CA LEU A 89 16.76 -7.72 -21.64
C LEU A 89 18.22 -8.06 -21.97
N ILE A 90 19.14 -7.10 -21.77
CA ILE A 90 20.58 -7.25 -22.04
C ILE A 90 21.20 -8.35 -21.18
N ASP A 91 20.81 -8.44 -19.90
CA ASP A 91 21.33 -9.45 -18.98
C ASP A 91 20.86 -10.86 -19.39
N ARG A 92 19.63 -10.98 -19.92
CA ARG A 92 19.10 -12.24 -20.46
C ARG A 92 19.81 -12.67 -21.74
N CYS A 93 20.01 -11.74 -22.67
CA CYS A 93 20.77 -12.01 -23.90
C CYS A 93 22.21 -12.42 -23.58
N SER A 94 22.83 -11.82 -22.56
CA SER A 94 24.16 -12.21 -22.11
C SER A 94 24.16 -13.65 -21.58
N LEU A 95 23.15 -14.06 -20.82
CA LEU A 95 23.01 -15.44 -20.33
C LEU A 95 22.70 -16.44 -21.44
N GLU A 96 21.89 -16.06 -22.42
CA GLU A 96 21.61 -16.90 -23.61
C GLU A 96 22.90 -17.30 -24.33
N LEU A 97 23.89 -16.40 -24.37
CA LEU A 97 25.17 -16.61 -25.04
C LEU A 97 26.16 -17.45 -24.22
N THR A 98 25.91 -17.66 -22.93
CA THR A 98 26.87 -18.39 -22.07
C THR A 98 26.83 -19.91 -22.22
N CYS A 99 25.64 -20.52 -22.36
CA CYS A 99 25.53 -21.95 -22.63
C CYS A 99 24.17 -22.37 -23.20
N SER A 100 24.12 -23.55 -23.83
CA SER A 100 22.91 -24.10 -24.44
C SER A 100 21.77 -24.39 -23.45
N THR A 101 22.09 -24.68 -22.19
CA THR A 101 21.11 -24.87 -21.11
C THR A 101 20.41 -23.55 -20.78
N PHE A 102 21.17 -22.46 -20.60
CA PHE A 102 20.59 -21.14 -20.35
C PHE A 102 19.86 -20.58 -21.57
N TYR A 103 20.38 -20.80 -22.78
CA TYR A 103 19.65 -20.49 -24.02
C TYR A 103 18.25 -21.13 -24.04
N ARG A 104 18.17 -22.43 -23.70
CA ARG A 104 16.88 -23.16 -23.64
C ARG A 104 15.97 -22.64 -22.54
N ILE A 105 16.51 -22.24 -21.39
CA ILE A 105 15.71 -21.68 -20.29
C ILE A 105 15.20 -20.28 -20.66
N CYS A 106 16.04 -19.38 -21.17
CA CYS A 106 15.64 -18.04 -21.60
C CYS A 106 14.59 -18.06 -22.72
N ASN A 107 14.68 -19.01 -23.65
CA ASN A 107 13.76 -19.15 -24.77
C ASN A 107 12.55 -20.07 -24.50
N ASN A 108 12.42 -20.62 -23.29
CA ASN A 108 11.23 -21.37 -22.91
C ASN A 108 10.06 -20.40 -22.62
N LYS A 109 8.89 -20.70 -23.18
CA LYS A 109 7.65 -19.89 -23.03
C LYS A 109 7.24 -19.68 -21.58
N SER A 110 7.64 -20.57 -20.66
CA SER A 110 7.38 -20.42 -19.22
C SER A 110 8.26 -19.36 -18.53
N SER A 111 9.39 -19.00 -19.14
CA SER A 111 10.42 -18.09 -18.62
C SER A 111 10.38 -16.71 -19.30
N GLN A 112 9.76 -16.62 -20.48
CA GLN A 112 9.52 -15.38 -21.20
C GLN A 112 8.39 -14.57 -20.54
N ILE A 113 8.71 -13.92 -19.43
CA ILE A 113 7.93 -12.75 -18.99
C ILE A 113 8.59 -11.55 -19.67
N THR A 114 7.96 -11.02 -20.72
CA THR A 114 8.30 -9.69 -21.21
C THR A 114 8.00 -8.73 -20.07
N PRO A 115 9.00 -8.04 -19.50
CA PRO A 115 8.72 -6.97 -18.55
C PRO A 115 8.02 -5.89 -19.36
N PHE A 116 6.71 -5.75 -19.19
CA PHE A 116 6.13 -4.42 -19.30
C PHE A 116 6.78 -3.62 -18.17
N ASN A 117 7.29 -2.42 -18.44
CA ASN A 117 7.82 -1.54 -17.40
C ASN A 117 6.72 -1.33 -16.34
N VAL A 118 6.74 -2.17 -15.31
CA VAL A 118 6.01 -1.95 -14.08
C VAL A 118 6.97 -1.11 -13.26
N GLU A 119 6.74 0.20 -13.26
CA GLU A 119 7.33 1.06 -12.24
C GLU A 119 6.82 0.55 -10.88
N GLU A 120 7.60 -0.32 -10.23
CA GLU A 120 7.45 -0.61 -8.81
C GLU A 120 7.92 0.62 -8.04
N GLY A 121 7.02 1.59 -7.87
CA GLY A 121 7.33 2.78 -7.10
C GLY A 121 6.26 3.86 -7.24
N VAL A 122 5.54 4.09 -6.14
CA VAL A 122 4.60 5.20 -5.94
C VAL A 122 3.32 5.10 -6.78
N GLN A 123 2.17 5.36 -6.16
CA GLN A 123 0.90 5.62 -6.85
C GLN A 123 1.01 6.91 -7.67
N LYS A 124 1.90 7.00 -8.66
CA LYS A 124 1.71 7.97 -9.73
C LYS A 124 0.60 7.40 -10.59
N TYR A 125 -0.58 7.99 -10.51
CA TYR A 125 -1.62 7.78 -11.51
C TYR A 125 -1.06 8.26 -12.85
N ILE A 126 -0.29 7.41 -13.52
CA ILE A 126 0.26 7.72 -14.84
C ILE A 126 -0.96 8.00 -15.72
N ARG A 127 -1.05 9.22 -16.27
CA ARG A 127 -1.98 9.66 -17.32
C ARG A 127 -1.80 8.89 -18.64
N ASP A 128 -1.25 7.70 -18.59
CA ASP A 128 -1.10 6.87 -19.76
C ASP A 128 -2.46 6.23 -20.06
N GLY A 129 -2.97 6.45 -21.27
CA GLY A 129 -4.26 5.98 -21.77
C GLY A 129 -4.39 4.45 -21.86
N SER A 130 -3.53 3.71 -21.15
CA SER A 130 -3.59 2.27 -21.00
C SER A 130 -4.86 1.86 -20.25
N LYS A 131 -5.73 1.18 -21.01
CA LYS A 131 -7.03 0.63 -20.58
C LYS A 131 -6.93 -0.49 -19.54
N VAL A 132 -5.74 -1.08 -19.41
CA VAL A 132 -5.42 -2.12 -18.42
C VAL A 132 -4.09 -1.76 -17.76
N LYS A 133 -4.05 -1.75 -16.43
CA LYS A 133 -2.85 -1.53 -15.62
C LYS A 133 -2.73 -2.61 -14.57
N CYS A 134 -1.51 -2.98 -14.19
CA CYS A 134 -1.27 -3.93 -13.10
C CYS A 134 -0.35 -3.27 -12.07
N CYS A 135 -0.73 -3.31 -10.80
CA CYS A 135 0.08 -2.77 -9.71
C CYS A 135 -0.04 -3.68 -8.50
N GLN A 136 1.10 -4.08 -7.93
CA GLN A 136 1.18 -4.96 -6.77
C GLN A 136 0.29 -6.19 -6.94
N ASN A 137 -0.75 -6.37 -6.11
CA ASN A 137 -1.66 -7.51 -6.12
C ASN A 137 -2.99 -7.24 -6.86
N THR A 138 -3.02 -6.22 -7.71
CA THR A 138 -4.25 -5.69 -8.31
C THR A 138 -4.12 -5.49 -9.81
N VAL A 139 -5.15 -5.90 -10.55
CA VAL A 139 -5.36 -5.55 -11.96
C VAL A 139 -6.40 -4.45 -12.03
N TYR A 140 -6.17 -3.42 -12.84
CA TYR A 140 -7.04 -2.28 -13.05
C TYR A 140 -7.55 -2.29 -14.49
N LEU A 141 -8.86 -2.20 -14.66
CA LEU A 141 -9.54 -2.08 -15.94
C LEU A 141 -10.26 -0.74 -16.02
N ASN A 142 -10.00 0.02 -17.07
CA ASN A 142 -10.68 1.26 -17.38
C ASN A 142 -10.93 1.35 -18.89
N ILE A 143 -12.09 0.85 -19.31
CA ILE A 143 -12.55 0.83 -20.69
C ILE A 143 -13.83 1.66 -20.75
N PRO A 144 -13.76 2.97 -21.00
CA PRO A 144 -14.95 3.83 -20.95
C PRO A 144 -15.92 3.59 -22.11
N HIS A 145 -15.42 3.15 -23.27
CA HIS A 145 -16.22 2.90 -24.47
C HIS A 145 -15.74 1.65 -25.20
N THR A 146 -16.69 0.98 -25.84
CA THR A 146 -16.44 -0.23 -26.64
C THR A 146 -16.45 0.12 -28.12
N THR A 147 -15.27 0.13 -28.77
CA THR A 147 -15.15 0.20 -30.24
C THR A 147 -14.45 -1.06 -30.75
N ASP A 148 -14.56 -1.37 -32.04
CA ASP A 148 -13.91 -2.57 -32.59
C ASP A 148 -12.39 -2.54 -32.48
N SER A 149 -11.79 -1.35 -32.53
CA SER A 149 -10.37 -1.15 -32.22
C SER A 149 -10.05 -1.48 -30.76
N VAL A 150 -10.90 -1.07 -29.81
CA VAL A 150 -10.75 -1.42 -28.37
C VAL A 150 -10.84 -2.93 -28.18
N LYS A 151 -11.88 -3.57 -28.73
CA LYS A 151 -12.11 -5.01 -28.64
C LYS A 151 -10.91 -5.79 -29.22
N SER A 152 -10.46 -5.41 -30.41
CA SER A 152 -9.32 -6.03 -31.09
C SER A 152 -8.02 -5.87 -30.28
N SER A 153 -7.78 -4.68 -29.72
CA SER A 153 -6.60 -4.42 -28.87
C SER A 153 -6.63 -5.25 -27.58
N PHE A 154 -7.81 -5.39 -26.97
CA PHE A 154 -8.01 -6.23 -25.77
C PHE A 154 -7.72 -7.70 -26.09
N MET A 155 -8.26 -8.21 -27.20
CA MET A 155 -8.06 -9.60 -27.65
C MET A 155 -6.60 -9.92 -27.98
N LYS A 156 -5.87 -8.98 -28.59
CA LYS A 156 -4.42 -9.14 -28.82
C LYS A 156 -3.62 -9.30 -27.51
N LYS A 157 -4.17 -8.84 -26.38
CA LYS A 157 -3.53 -8.88 -25.06
C LYS A 157 -4.08 -9.98 -24.14
N THR A 158 -4.98 -10.84 -24.61
CA THR A 158 -5.64 -11.86 -23.77
C THR A 158 -4.68 -12.74 -22.98
N LYS A 159 -3.62 -13.27 -23.62
CA LYS A 159 -2.61 -14.11 -22.93
C LYS A 159 -1.86 -13.37 -21.81
N ILE A 160 -1.63 -12.07 -22.01
CA ILE A 160 -0.98 -11.22 -21.01
C ILE A 160 -1.93 -11.01 -19.83
N LEU A 161 -3.20 -10.70 -20.12
CA LEU A 161 -4.24 -10.53 -19.10
C LEU A 161 -4.46 -11.81 -18.29
N GLU A 162 -4.50 -12.96 -18.96
CA GLU A 162 -4.58 -14.28 -18.33
C GLU A 162 -3.46 -14.47 -17.29
N THR A 163 -2.22 -14.16 -17.68
CA THR A 163 -1.07 -14.23 -16.77
C THR A 163 -1.24 -13.34 -15.53
N TYR A 164 -1.80 -12.15 -15.71
CA TYR A 164 -2.04 -11.23 -14.59
C TYR A 164 -3.19 -11.70 -13.70
N PHE A 165 -4.33 -12.09 -14.25
CA PHE A 165 -5.46 -12.57 -13.46
C PHE A 165 -5.12 -13.84 -12.68
N LYS A 166 -4.30 -14.74 -13.26
CA LYS A 166 -3.78 -15.92 -12.56
C LYS A 166 -2.94 -15.59 -11.32
N ARG A 167 -2.26 -14.43 -11.29
CA ARG A 167 -1.30 -14.07 -10.24
C ARG A 167 -1.86 -13.08 -9.21
N LYS A 168 -2.89 -12.32 -9.58
CA LYS A 168 -3.36 -11.16 -8.80
C LYS A 168 -4.76 -11.43 -8.28
N PRO A 169 -5.01 -11.41 -6.96
CA PRO A 169 -6.32 -11.75 -6.39
C PRO A 169 -7.32 -10.58 -6.41
N LYS A 170 -6.93 -9.38 -6.84
CA LYS A 170 -7.79 -8.19 -6.83
C LYS A 170 -7.98 -7.61 -8.23
N LEU A 171 -9.21 -7.19 -8.52
CA LEU A 171 -9.59 -6.51 -9.75
C LEU A 171 -10.29 -5.18 -9.44
N VAL A 172 -9.85 -4.10 -10.05
CA VAL A 172 -10.49 -2.78 -9.98
C VAL A 172 -11.09 -2.46 -11.34
N ILE A 173 -12.39 -2.20 -11.39
CA ILE A 173 -13.14 -1.86 -12.59
C ILE A 173 -13.63 -0.43 -12.44
N LYS A 174 -13.11 0.49 -13.27
CA LYS A 174 -13.51 1.91 -13.22
C LYS A 174 -14.68 2.21 -14.16
N ASN A 175 -14.49 1.88 -15.42
CA ASN A 175 -15.53 1.91 -16.43
C ASN A 175 -15.40 0.62 -17.23
N LEU A 176 -16.48 -0.14 -17.35
CA LEU A 176 -16.51 -1.32 -18.19
C LEU A 176 -17.94 -1.54 -18.71
N PRO A 177 -18.19 -1.24 -19.98
CA PRO A 177 -19.46 -1.53 -20.64
C PRO A 177 -19.77 -3.03 -20.59
N ILE A 178 -21.05 -3.36 -20.52
CA ILE A 178 -21.52 -4.75 -20.40
C ILE A 178 -21.14 -5.60 -21.62
N GLU A 179 -20.97 -4.99 -22.79
CA GLU A 179 -20.53 -5.67 -24.02
C GLU A 179 -19.13 -6.28 -23.87
N MET A 180 -18.31 -5.77 -22.94
CA MET A 180 -16.99 -6.32 -22.66
C MET A 180 -17.03 -7.61 -21.81
N ALA A 181 -18.19 -7.97 -21.24
CA ALA A 181 -18.33 -9.15 -20.39
C ALA A 181 -18.01 -10.45 -21.13
N SER A 182 -18.47 -10.59 -22.38
CA SER A 182 -18.19 -11.75 -23.24
C SER A 182 -16.69 -11.99 -23.44
N TYR A 183 -15.90 -10.92 -23.59
CA TYR A 183 -14.45 -11.00 -23.74
C TYR A 183 -13.77 -11.39 -22.44
N LEU A 184 -14.23 -10.91 -21.29
CA LEU A 184 -13.70 -11.35 -20.00
C LEU A 184 -14.02 -12.82 -19.73
N ASN A 185 -15.20 -13.30 -20.11
CA ASN A 185 -15.56 -14.71 -20.00
C ASN A 185 -14.64 -15.64 -20.80
N SER A 186 -14.01 -15.14 -21.87
CA SER A 186 -13.03 -15.92 -22.64
C SER A 186 -11.70 -16.16 -21.91
N ILE A 187 -11.47 -15.51 -20.77
CA ILE A 187 -10.22 -15.64 -19.99
C ILE A 187 -10.41 -16.72 -18.91
N PRO A 188 -9.70 -17.87 -18.98
CA PRO A 188 -9.95 -19.01 -18.10
C PRO A 188 -9.48 -18.79 -16.65
N THR A 189 -8.60 -17.83 -16.38
CA THR A 189 -7.92 -17.66 -15.08
C THR A 189 -8.51 -16.56 -14.19
N LEU A 190 -9.80 -16.24 -14.35
CA LEU A 190 -10.48 -15.24 -13.52
C LEU A 190 -10.87 -15.75 -12.12
N ASP A 191 -10.83 -17.06 -11.91
CA ASP A 191 -11.14 -17.76 -10.67
C ASP A 191 -10.27 -17.33 -9.48
N ASN A 192 -9.04 -16.88 -9.73
CA ASN A 192 -8.12 -16.36 -8.71
C ASN A 192 -8.55 -14.99 -8.14
N ILE A 193 -9.41 -14.24 -8.83
CA ILE A 193 -9.89 -12.94 -8.36
C ILE A 193 -10.88 -13.13 -7.20
N LYS A 194 -10.44 -12.77 -5.98
CA LYS A 194 -11.25 -12.89 -4.76
C LYS A 194 -11.89 -11.58 -4.33
N THR A 195 -11.44 -10.46 -4.88
CA THR A 195 -11.94 -9.12 -4.56
C THR A 195 -12.13 -8.31 -5.83
N ILE A 196 -13.31 -7.72 -5.99
CA ILE A 196 -13.60 -6.73 -7.03
C ILE A 196 -13.91 -5.38 -6.38
N ILE A 197 -13.37 -4.32 -6.97
CA ILE A 197 -13.68 -2.94 -6.63
C ILE A 197 -14.26 -2.27 -7.87
N PHE A 198 -15.51 -1.83 -7.77
CA PHE A 198 -16.17 -1.01 -8.79
C PHE A 198 -15.98 0.46 -8.44
N LYS A 199 -15.12 1.15 -9.20
CA LYS A 199 -14.86 2.60 -9.15
C LYS A 199 -15.68 3.32 -10.23
N THR A 200 -17.00 3.27 -10.15
CA THR A 200 -17.88 3.77 -11.22
C THR A 200 -18.71 4.97 -10.77
N ASN A 201 -19.07 5.82 -11.73
CA ASN A 201 -20.09 6.85 -11.53
C ASN A 201 -21.52 6.32 -11.64
N SER A 202 -21.70 5.14 -12.23
CA SER A 202 -23.01 4.50 -12.35
C SER A 202 -23.55 3.95 -11.02
N GLN A 203 -24.84 3.61 -11.01
CA GLN A 203 -25.47 2.93 -9.90
C GLN A 203 -24.82 1.56 -9.65
N PRO A 204 -24.57 1.16 -8.39
CA PRO A 204 -24.03 -0.15 -8.01
C PRO A 204 -24.75 -1.36 -8.64
N ILE A 205 -26.05 -1.27 -8.90
CA ILE A 205 -26.82 -2.35 -9.55
C ILE A 205 -26.28 -2.73 -10.94
N PHE A 206 -25.79 -1.77 -11.73
CA PHE A 206 -25.18 -2.05 -13.04
C PHE A 206 -23.86 -2.81 -12.89
N SER A 207 -23.14 -2.57 -11.80
CA SER A 207 -21.90 -3.30 -11.50
C SER A 207 -22.19 -4.75 -11.12
N ILE A 208 -23.31 -5.01 -10.43
CA ILE A 208 -23.77 -6.39 -10.19
C ILE A 208 -24.26 -7.02 -11.50
N ASN A 209 -24.96 -6.28 -12.36
CA ASN A 209 -25.36 -6.79 -13.68
C ASN A 209 -24.16 -7.26 -14.50
N LEU A 210 -23.13 -6.43 -14.56
CA LEU A 210 -21.86 -6.73 -15.21
C LEU A 210 -21.20 -7.96 -14.57
N LEU A 211 -21.20 -8.07 -13.25
CA LEU A 211 -20.63 -9.22 -12.54
C LEU A 211 -21.37 -10.52 -12.89
N ASN A 212 -22.70 -10.51 -12.88
CA ASN A 212 -23.51 -11.67 -13.29
C ASN A 212 -23.31 -12.03 -14.76
N SER A 213 -22.97 -11.06 -15.60
CA SER A 213 -22.63 -11.28 -17.00
C SER A 213 -21.24 -11.91 -17.20
N ILE A 214 -20.44 -12.06 -16.12
CA ILE A 214 -19.10 -12.66 -16.16
C ILE A 214 -19.02 -13.85 -15.16
N PRO A 215 -19.65 -15.01 -15.46
CA PRO A 215 -19.76 -16.12 -14.49
C PRO A 215 -18.43 -16.75 -14.06
N SER A 216 -17.36 -16.58 -14.84
CA SER A 216 -16.02 -17.04 -14.46
C SER A 216 -15.42 -16.22 -13.30
N LEU A 217 -15.97 -15.03 -13.05
CA LEU A 217 -15.54 -14.12 -12.01
C LEU A 217 -16.37 -14.32 -10.74
N ASN A 218 -15.80 -15.05 -9.77
CA ASN A 218 -16.49 -15.48 -8.55
C ASN A 218 -15.89 -14.85 -7.28
N PRO A 219 -16.02 -13.53 -7.09
CA PRO A 219 -15.39 -12.82 -5.98
C PRO A 219 -16.10 -13.13 -4.66
N LYS A 220 -15.32 -13.24 -3.58
CA LYS A 220 -15.86 -13.27 -2.21
C LYS A 220 -16.16 -11.87 -1.67
N ASN A 221 -15.48 -10.86 -2.19
CA ASN A 221 -15.55 -9.48 -1.72
C ASN A 221 -15.89 -8.54 -2.87
N VAL A 222 -16.93 -7.73 -2.70
CA VAL A 222 -17.32 -6.68 -3.64
C VAL A 222 -17.29 -5.33 -2.94
N ILE A 223 -16.58 -4.37 -3.53
CA ILE A 223 -16.51 -3.00 -3.04
C ILE A 223 -17.07 -2.06 -4.10
N PHE A 224 -17.96 -1.17 -3.69
CA PHE A 224 -18.49 -0.10 -4.51
C PHE A 224 -17.92 1.22 -4.02
N GLU A 225 -17.27 1.97 -4.92
CA GLU A 225 -16.57 3.21 -4.60
C GLU A 225 -16.98 4.30 -5.57
N ASP A 226 -17.39 5.45 -5.05
CA ASP A 226 -17.73 6.60 -5.88
C ASP A 226 -16.48 7.22 -6.53
N TYR A 227 -16.54 7.45 -7.84
CA TYR A 227 -15.46 8.06 -8.62
C TYR A 227 -15.83 9.47 -9.14
N GLY A 228 -15.82 10.46 -8.25
CA GLY A 228 -16.07 11.86 -8.62
C GLY A 228 -17.55 12.26 -8.65
N LYS A 229 -17.87 13.43 -9.25
CA LYS A 229 -19.24 13.93 -9.35
C LYS A 229 -19.97 13.17 -10.47
N SER A 230 -20.97 12.39 -10.10
CA SER A 230 -21.93 11.81 -11.05
C SER A 230 -22.64 12.94 -11.79
N SER A 231 -22.58 12.96 -13.12
CA SER A 231 -23.33 13.91 -13.95
C SER A 231 -24.60 13.32 -14.55
N VAL A 232 -24.90 12.05 -14.26
CA VAL A 232 -26.04 11.34 -14.84
C VAL A 232 -26.88 10.77 -13.70
N ASP A 233 -27.99 11.43 -13.40
CA ASP A 233 -29.07 10.83 -12.64
C ASP A 233 -29.71 9.78 -13.55
N ILE A 234 -29.46 8.51 -13.26
CA ILE A 234 -30.09 7.40 -13.96
C ILE A 234 -31.48 7.21 -13.35
N ASP A 235 -32.48 7.08 -14.21
CA ASP A 235 -33.88 6.93 -13.85
C ASP A 235 -34.10 5.76 -12.88
N GLU A 236 -34.81 6.03 -11.78
CA GLU A 236 -35.17 5.02 -10.77
C GLU A 236 -36.10 3.95 -11.35
N GLU A 237 -36.86 4.26 -12.41
CA GLU A 237 -37.73 3.30 -13.11
C GLU A 237 -36.93 2.21 -13.83
N VAL A 238 -35.80 2.57 -14.47
CA VAL A 238 -34.90 1.59 -15.13
C VAL A 238 -34.28 0.63 -14.11
N VAL A 239 -33.92 1.15 -12.93
CA VAL A 239 -33.47 0.33 -11.79
C VAL A 239 -34.66 -0.47 -11.21
N GLY A 240 -35.88 0.06 -11.33
CA GLY A 240 -37.18 -0.55 -11.10
C GLY A 240 -37.29 -1.97 -11.64
N GLU A 241 -37.03 -2.10 -12.93
CA GLU A 241 -37.32 -3.27 -13.74
C GLU A 241 -36.21 -4.34 -13.73
N MET A 242 -35.01 -4.00 -13.24
CA MET A 242 -33.88 -4.91 -13.20
C MET A 242 -34.04 -5.99 -12.12
N ASN A 243 -34.32 -7.22 -12.55
CA ASN A 243 -34.32 -8.42 -11.69
C ASN A 243 -32.92 -9.04 -11.63
N ILE A 244 -32.06 -8.49 -10.77
CA ILE A 244 -30.65 -8.88 -10.66
C ILE A 244 -30.37 -9.37 -9.24
N ASP A 245 -29.94 -10.62 -9.12
CA ASP A 245 -29.55 -11.21 -7.83
C ASP A 245 -28.06 -10.98 -7.53
N MET A 246 -27.71 -10.89 -6.25
CA MET A 246 -26.31 -10.91 -5.83
C MET A 246 -25.68 -12.29 -6.14
N PRO A 247 -24.46 -12.35 -6.73
CA PRO A 247 -23.79 -13.63 -6.96
C PRO A 247 -23.59 -14.43 -5.67
N ARG A 248 -23.72 -15.76 -5.75
CA ARG A 248 -23.80 -16.67 -4.58
C ARG A 248 -22.51 -16.72 -3.76
N GLU A 249 -21.39 -16.46 -4.41
CA GLU A 249 -20.03 -16.54 -3.87
C GLU A 249 -19.66 -15.28 -3.07
N VAL A 250 -20.39 -14.17 -3.30
CA VAL A 250 -20.20 -12.93 -2.56
C VAL A 250 -20.55 -13.16 -1.09
N ARG A 251 -19.62 -12.80 -0.21
CA ARG A 251 -19.78 -12.89 1.25
C ARG A 251 -19.64 -11.53 1.92
N ASN A 252 -18.80 -10.66 1.36
CA ASN A 252 -18.48 -9.36 1.93
C ASN A 252 -18.82 -8.24 0.94
N VAL A 253 -19.53 -7.23 1.43
CA VAL A 253 -19.91 -6.05 0.65
C VAL A 253 -19.43 -4.79 1.34
N VAL A 254 -18.77 -3.90 0.60
CA VAL A 254 -18.29 -2.61 1.10
C VAL A 254 -18.91 -1.48 0.27
N LEU A 255 -19.62 -0.58 0.94
CA LEU A 255 -20.28 0.59 0.35
C LEU A 255 -19.45 1.85 0.65
N MET A 256 -18.45 2.12 -0.18
CA MET A 256 -17.68 3.37 -0.23
C MET A 256 -18.31 4.38 -1.20
N CYS A 257 -19.65 4.37 -1.32
CA CYS A 257 -20.40 5.26 -2.19
C CYS A 257 -21.48 6.01 -1.38
N SER A 258 -22.07 7.03 -1.99
CA SER A 258 -23.18 7.78 -1.40
C SER A 258 -24.40 6.88 -1.11
N ARG A 259 -25.16 7.25 -0.09
CA ARG A 259 -26.38 6.55 0.35
C ARG A 259 -27.38 6.33 -0.78
N LYS A 260 -27.64 7.36 -1.59
CA LYS A 260 -28.56 7.31 -2.72
C LYS A 260 -28.23 6.15 -3.66
N LYS A 261 -26.95 5.97 -3.98
CA LYS A 261 -26.49 4.90 -4.86
C LYS A 261 -26.55 3.53 -4.20
N GLY A 262 -26.26 3.44 -2.90
CA GLY A 262 -26.28 2.16 -2.18
C GLY A 262 -27.67 1.51 -2.12
N PHE A 263 -28.76 2.30 -2.15
CA PHE A 263 -30.11 1.78 -1.96
C PHE A 263 -30.62 0.90 -3.10
N CYS A 264 -30.17 1.13 -4.34
CA CYS A 264 -30.56 0.27 -5.46
C CYS A 264 -30.15 -1.20 -5.26
N LEU A 265 -29.17 -1.47 -4.40
CA LEU A 265 -28.71 -2.82 -4.13
C LEU A 265 -29.68 -3.64 -3.29
N LEU A 266 -30.65 -3.04 -2.59
CA LEU A 266 -31.62 -3.79 -1.76
C LEU A 266 -32.28 -4.93 -2.55
N LYS A 267 -32.65 -4.65 -3.80
CA LYS A 267 -33.24 -5.63 -4.73
C LYS A 267 -32.36 -6.86 -4.94
N CYS A 268 -31.05 -6.68 -5.02
CA CYS A 268 -30.11 -7.78 -5.17
C CYS A 268 -30.05 -8.72 -3.96
N PHE A 269 -30.57 -8.29 -2.80
CA PHE A 269 -30.58 -9.08 -1.57
C PHE A 269 -31.95 -9.70 -1.24
N GLU A 270 -33.05 -9.30 -1.90
CA GLU A 270 -34.42 -9.69 -1.52
C GLU A 270 -34.64 -11.20 -1.46
N LYS A 271 -33.97 -11.96 -2.34
CA LYS A 271 -34.07 -13.43 -2.38
C LYS A 271 -33.13 -14.14 -1.41
N LEU A 272 -32.24 -13.41 -0.73
CA LEU A 272 -31.26 -14.01 0.19
C LEU A 272 -31.86 -14.24 1.57
N LYS A 273 -31.36 -15.26 2.26
CA LYS A 273 -31.72 -15.51 3.65
C LYS A 273 -31.03 -14.48 4.55
N LYS A 274 -31.74 -13.95 5.56
CA LYS A 274 -31.14 -13.11 6.59
C LYS A 274 -29.92 -13.79 7.25
N GLY A 275 -28.85 -13.03 7.49
CA GLY A 275 -27.58 -13.53 8.02
C GLY A 275 -26.80 -14.50 7.11
N SER A 276 -27.12 -14.60 5.81
CA SER A 276 -26.39 -15.49 4.89
C SER A 276 -25.02 -14.96 4.45
N LEU A 277 -24.81 -13.65 4.57
CA LEU A 277 -23.56 -12.98 4.20
C LEU A 277 -22.70 -12.71 5.42
N ASP A 278 -21.39 -12.55 5.24
CA ASP A 278 -20.45 -12.48 6.36
C ASP A 278 -20.31 -11.04 6.90
N GLN A 279 -20.01 -10.06 6.05
CA GLN A 279 -19.77 -8.68 6.49
C GLN A 279 -20.29 -7.61 5.52
N LEU A 280 -21.01 -6.63 6.07
CA LEU A 280 -21.34 -5.37 5.39
C LEU A 280 -20.49 -4.25 5.96
N THR A 281 -19.90 -3.41 5.10
CA THR A 281 -19.17 -2.22 5.54
C THR A 281 -19.81 -0.97 4.95
N PHE A 282 -20.28 -0.06 5.80
CA PHE A 282 -20.69 1.29 5.41
C PHE A 282 -19.49 2.23 5.50
N GLY A 283 -19.04 2.72 4.35
CA GLY A 283 -17.87 3.59 4.21
C GLY A 283 -18.15 5.07 4.43
N ARG A 284 -17.09 5.89 4.34
CA ARG A 284 -17.14 7.34 4.64
C ARG A 284 -18.25 8.09 3.89
N PHE A 285 -18.41 7.82 2.59
CA PHE A 285 -19.39 8.54 1.76
C PHE A 285 -20.83 8.16 2.10
N PHE A 286 -21.02 6.99 2.69
CA PHE A 286 -22.31 6.56 3.20
C PHE A 286 -22.66 7.31 4.50
N THR A 287 -21.68 7.57 5.36
CA THR A 287 -21.88 8.15 6.70
C THR A 287 -21.82 9.67 6.76
N ILE A 288 -21.32 10.36 5.72
CA ILE A 288 -21.24 11.83 5.66
C ILE A 288 -22.63 12.47 5.55
N GLY A 289 -22.84 13.65 6.15
CA GLY A 289 -24.06 14.47 5.99
C GLY A 289 -25.26 13.98 6.81
N ILE A 290 -26.39 14.71 6.82
CA ILE A 290 -27.58 14.37 7.63
C ILE A 290 -28.17 13.03 7.15
N VAL A 291 -28.45 12.10 8.07
CA VAL A 291 -29.08 10.80 7.77
C VAL A 291 -30.56 10.86 8.10
N LYS A 292 -31.40 10.65 7.09
CA LYS A 292 -32.85 10.63 7.25
C LYS A 292 -33.32 9.28 7.80
N LYS A 293 -34.50 9.24 8.41
CA LYS A 293 -35.05 8.04 9.07
C LYS A 293 -35.27 6.87 8.09
N ASP A 294 -35.80 7.13 6.92
CA ASP A 294 -35.96 6.18 5.81
C ASP A 294 -34.63 5.53 5.41
N GLN A 295 -33.55 6.31 5.40
CA GLN A 295 -32.21 5.84 5.06
C GLN A 295 -31.63 4.92 6.15
N LEU A 296 -31.90 5.20 7.42
CA LEU A 296 -31.51 4.31 8.53
C LEU A 296 -32.31 3.01 8.52
N LEU A 297 -33.60 3.06 8.17
CA LEU A 297 -34.43 1.87 8.00
C LEU A 297 -33.90 0.99 6.86
N MET A 298 -33.54 1.61 5.72
CA MET A 298 -32.92 0.89 4.60
C MET A 298 -31.57 0.27 4.98
N ALA A 299 -30.70 1.03 5.66
CA ALA A 299 -29.43 0.49 6.15
C ALA A 299 -29.67 -0.69 7.11
N SER A 300 -30.69 -0.60 7.98
CA SER A 300 -31.09 -1.69 8.89
C SER A 300 -31.55 -2.92 8.11
N HIS A 301 -32.32 -2.72 7.04
CA HIS A 301 -32.80 -3.81 6.19
C HIS A 301 -31.62 -4.51 5.49
N LEU A 302 -30.71 -3.75 4.85
CA LEU A 302 -29.47 -4.28 4.28
C LEU A 302 -28.67 -5.07 5.33
N ALA A 303 -28.46 -4.49 6.51
CA ALA A 303 -27.69 -5.12 7.59
C ALA A 303 -28.23 -6.49 8.04
N SER A 304 -29.54 -6.72 7.90
CA SER A 304 -30.17 -7.98 8.31
C SER A 304 -29.72 -9.19 7.48
N TYR A 305 -29.15 -8.98 6.30
CA TYR A 305 -28.61 -10.05 5.44
C TYR A 305 -27.20 -10.49 5.83
N PHE A 306 -26.53 -9.77 6.74
CA PHE A 306 -25.14 -10.00 7.11
C PHE A 306 -25.00 -10.46 8.56
N LYS A 307 -23.94 -11.22 8.86
CA LYS A 307 -23.59 -11.64 10.23
C LYS A 307 -22.97 -10.51 11.04
N ASN A 308 -22.25 -9.58 10.40
CA ASN A 308 -21.61 -8.44 11.05
C ASN A 308 -21.71 -7.18 10.18
N VAL A 309 -21.75 -6.03 10.84
CA VAL A 309 -21.72 -4.71 10.18
C VAL A 309 -20.55 -3.88 10.71
N LYS A 310 -19.74 -3.35 9.81
CA LYS A 310 -18.72 -2.34 10.09
C LYS A 310 -19.20 -0.98 9.60
N VAL A 311 -19.04 0.07 10.41
CA VAL A 311 -19.37 1.45 10.03
C VAL A 311 -18.13 2.30 10.20
N ILE A 312 -17.73 3.01 9.13
CA ILE A 312 -16.52 3.83 9.09
C ILE A 312 -16.92 5.30 9.05
N PHE A 313 -16.56 6.04 10.10
CA PHE A 313 -16.69 7.49 10.17
C PHE A 313 -15.36 8.17 9.90
N LYS A 314 -15.40 9.22 9.07
CA LYS A 314 -14.30 10.12 8.83
C LYS A 314 -14.82 11.55 8.88
N ASN A 315 -14.42 12.28 9.91
CA ASN A 315 -14.99 13.59 10.22
C ASN A 315 -13.91 14.60 10.61
N ASP A 316 -14.07 15.81 10.12
CA ASP A 316 -13.42 16.97 10.70
C ASP A 316 -14.18 17.35 11.97
N ILE A 317 -13.46 17.61 13.06
CA ILE A 317 -14.07 18.04 14.31
C ILE A 317 -13.31 19.22 14.90
N SER A 318 -14.05 20.04 15.66
CA SER A 318 -13.56 21.13 16.49
C SER A 318 -14.26 21.03 17.84
N GLY A 319 -13.50 21.11 18.94
CA GLY A 319 -14.05 21.00 20.30
C GLY A 319 -14.18 19.56 20.79
N ASP A 320 -15.11 19.33 21.72
CA ASP A 320 -15.25 18.10 22.50
C ASP A 320 -15.36 16.82 21.62
N VAL A 321 -14.35 15.96 21.75
CA VAL A 321 -14.22 14.66 21.08
C VAL A 321 -15.39 13.73 21.44
N ASN A 322 -15.75 13.63 22.71
CA ASN A 322 -16.79 12.70 23.17
C ASN A 322 -18.19 13.13 22.69
N ASN A 323 -18.47 14.43 22.70
CA ASN A 323 -19.72 14.95 22.13
C ASN A 323 -19.79 14.65 20.62
N SER A 324 -18.66 14.74 19.92
CA SER A 324 -18.58 14.42 18.49
C SER A 324 -18.83 12.93 18.22
N ILE A 325 -18.24 12.04 19.01
CA ILE A 325 -18.52 10.59 18.97
C ILE A 325 -20.00 10.35 19.27
N PHE A 326 -20.53 10.98 20.32
CA PHE A 326 -21.92 10.85 20.71
C PHE A 326 -22.86 11.16 19.53
N LYS A 327 -22.71 12.34 18.94
CA LYS A 327 -23.50 12.79 17.80
C LYS A 327 -23.40 11.83 16.60
N LEU A 328 -22.21 11.27 16.33
CA LEU A 328 -22.02 10.34 15.21
C LEU A 328 -22.76 9.02 15.41
N LEU A 329 -22.60 8.38 16.57
CA LEU A 329 -23.25 7.09 16.80
C LEU A 329 -24.77 7.24 17.05
N ASP A 330 -25.24 8.44 17.40
CA ASP A 330 -26.66 8.72 17.58
C ASP A 330 -27.32 8.94 16.21
N LYS A 331 -26.66 9.75 15.38
CA LYS A 331 -27.07 10.00 13.99
C LYS A 331 -27.08 8.74 13.14
N PHE A 332 -26.19 7.78 13.42
CA PHE A 332 -26.19 6.47 12.78
C PHE A 332 -26.69 5.36 13.72
N ASN A 333 -27.77 5.64 14.45
CA ASN A 333 -28.43 4.66 15.31
C ASN A 333 -29.32 3.72 14.49
N MET A 334 -28.68 2.81 13.76
CA MET A 334 -29.38 1.77 13.01
C MET A 334 -30.04 0.77 13.96
N THR A 335 -31.35 0.53 13.80
CA THR A 335 -32.08 -0.45 14.60
C THR A 335 -31.88 -1.82 13.98
N THR A 336 -30.83 -2.52 14.40
CA THR A 336 -30.50 -3.87 13.91
C THR A 336 -30.17 -4.82 15.05
N THR A 337 -30.51 -6.10 14.87
CA THR A 337 -30.05 -7.20 15.72
C THR A 337 -28.65 -7.70 15.31
N THR A 338 -28.18 -7.33 14.12
CA THR A 338 -26.86 -7.69 13.63
C THR A 338 -25.79 -6.95 14.43
N PRO A 339 -24.74 -7.63 14.92
CA PRO A 339 -23.59 -6.98 15.56
C PRO A 339 -23.00 -5.84 14.71
N VAL A 340 -22.81 -4.68 15.33
CA VAL A 340 -22.24 -3.49 14.69
C VAL A 340 -20.94 -3.09 15.38
N THR A 341 -19.89 -2.88 14.60
CA THR A 341 -18.60 -2.33 15.05
C THR A 341 -18.31 -1.00 14.34
N TYR A 342 -17.67 -0.07 15.05
CA TYR A 342 -17.36 1.26 14.55
C TYR A 342 -15.85 1.47 14.39
N GLU A 343 -15.50 2.11 13.27
CA GLU A 343 -14.19 2.69 13.02
C GLU A 343 -14.37 4.21 12.89
N ILE A 344 -13.65 4.98 13.69
CA ILE A 344 -13.78 6.44 13.72
C ILE A 344 -12.42 7.07 13.46
N SER A 345 -12.36 8.00 12.51
CA SER A 345 -11.19 8.82 12.23
C SER A 345 -11.55 10.30 12.32
N PHE A 346 -10.87 11.02 13.19
CA PHE A 346 -11.05 12.45 13.42
C PHE A 346 -9.88 13.26 12.89
N TYR A 347 -10.20 14.38 12.26
CA TYR A 347 -9.26 15.40 11.81
C TYR A 347 -9.53 16.67 12.60
N MET A 348 -8.68 16.93 13.59
CA MET A 348 -8.82 18.05 14.51
C MET A 348 -8.44 19.35 13.82
N SER A 349 -9.37 20.30 13.79
CA SER A 349 -9.07 21.71 13.53
C SER A 349 -9.03 22.45 14.87
N SER A 350 -7.88 22.97 15.26
CA SER A 350 -7.71 23.79 16.47
C SER A 350 -8.22 25.22 16.29
N VAL A 351 -9.15 25.43 15.36
CA VAL A 351 -9.80 26.74 15.29
C VAL A 351 -10.61 26.83 16.57
N GLY A 352 -10.08 27.61 17.52
CA GLY A 352 -10.76 28.06 18.73
C GLY A 352 -11.96 28.90 18.33
N ASN A 353 -12.94 28.26 17.70
CA ASN A 353 -14.15 28.93 17.33
C ASN A 353 -14.82 29.30 18.64
N LEU A 354 -15.03 30.60 18.84
CA LEU A 354 -15.89 31.17 19.88
C LEU A 354 -17.24 30.40 19.93
N PHE A 355 -17.71 29.89 18.79
CA PHE A 355 -18.85 28.98 18.66
C PHE A 355 -18.72 27.63 19.40
N SER A 356 -17.53 27.04 19.46
CA SER A 356 -17.27 25.79 20.20
C SER A 356 -17.41 26.02 21.70
N GLN A 357 -16.98 27.19 22.21
CA GLN A 357 -17.15 27.58 23.62
C GLN A 357 -18.62 27.91 23.95
N ILE A 358 -19.33 28.60 23.03
CA ILE A 358 -20.77 28.87 23.17
C ILE A 358 -21.59 27.57 23.18
N LEU A 359 -21.23 26.57 22.36
CA LEU A 359 -21.88 25.26 22.39
C LEU A 359 -21.44 24.40 23.58
N ALA A 360 -20.18 24.47 24.03
CA ALA A 360 -19.70 23.74 25.20
C ALA A 360 -20.48 24.10 26.49
N GLY A 361 -20.95 25.35 26.60
CA GLY A 361 -21.83 25.80 27.67
C GLY A 361 -23.19 25.08 27.73
N GLN A 362 -23.68 24.51 26.62
CA GLN A 362 -24.98 23.82 26.56
C GLN A 362 -24.91 22.31 26.82
N PHE A 363 -23.72 21.71 26.95
CA PHE A 363 -23.57 20.25 27.04
C PHE A 363 -22.86 19.75 28.31
N LYS A 364 -22.82 20.57 29.37
CA LYS A 364 -22.28 20.17 30.69
C LYS A 364 -23.01 18.97 31.33
N GLU A 365 -24.18 18.56 30.83
CA GLU A 365 -25.08 17.63 31.53
C GLU A 365 -24.90 16.12 31.22
N LYS A 366 -23.94 15.68 30.39
CA LYS A 366 -23.83 14.24 30.02
C LYS A 366 -22.44 13.61 30.16
N LYS A 367 -21.57 14.17 31.02
CA LYS A 367 -20.24 13.58 31.28
C LYS A 367 -20.30 12.20 31.97
N ASP A 368 -21.43 11.86 32.62
CA ASP A 368 -21.53 10.65 33.47
C ASP A 368 -22.24 9.45 32.84
N LEU A 369 -22.80 9.56 31.62
CA LEU A 369 -23.45 8.41 30.99
C LEU A 369 -22.44 7.56 30.21
N ILE A 370 -22.11 6.39 30.75
CA ILE A 370 -21.46 5.31 29.99
C ILE A 370 -22.39 4.98 28.82
N TRP A 371 -22.01 5.38 27.61
CA TRP A 371 -22.85 5.09 26.47
C TRP A 371 -22.48 3.72 25.89
N PRO A 372 -23.38 2.71 25.91
CA PRO A 372 -23.04 1.34 25.57
C PRO A 372 -22.42 1.18 24.17
N LYS A 373 -22.68 2.13 23.26
CA LYS A 373 -22.13 2.15 21.91
C LYS A 373 -20.63 2.45 21.84
N TYR A 374 -20.02 3.08 22.85
CA TYR A 374 -18.56 3.27 22.89
C TYR A 374 -17.82 1.93 22.89
N SER A 375 -18.38 0.93 23.57
CA SER A 375 -17.85 -0.43 23.56
C SER A 375 -17.80 -1.05 22.17
N ARG A 376 -18.57 -0.54 21.19
CA ARG A 376 -18.58 -1.04 19.81
C ARG A 376 -17.51 -0.40 18.93
N ILE A 377 -16.76 0.58 19.43
CA ILE A 377 -15.65 1.20 18.70
C ILE A 377 -14.45 0.26 18.78
N SER A 378 -14.01 -0.25 17.62
CA SER A 378 -12.87 -1.19 17.53
C SER A 378 -11.61 -0.53 16.97
N VAL A 379 -11.77 0.60 16.27
CA VAL A 379 -10.69 1.37 15.67
C VAL A 379 -10.94 2.85 15.90
N PHE A 380 -9.96 3.55 16.45
CA PHE A 380 -10.07 4.97 16.74
C PHE A 380 -8.81 5.72 16.30
N ARG A 381 -8.98 6.78 15.52
CA ARG A 381 -7.87 7.56 14.96
C ARG A 381 -8.08 9.05 15.16
N VAL A 382 -7.02 9.75 15.54
CA VAL A 382 -7.03 11.21 15.72
C VAL A 382 -5.83 11.82 15.02
N PHE A 383 -6.11 12.71 14.07
CA PHE A 383 -5.14 13.37 13.20
C PHE A 383 -5.28 14.88 13.27
N ARG A 384 -4.19 15.58 12.91
CA ARG A 384 -4.26 17.01 12.62
C ARG A 384 -4.90 17.25 11.25
N LYS A 385 -5.79 18.24 11.15
CA LYS A 385 -6.27 18.74 9.85
C LYS A 385 -5.14 19.50 9.14
N ARG A 386 -4.88 19.19 7.86
CA ARG A 386 -3.76 19.73 7.07
C ARG A 386 -3.63 21.26 7.09
N GLN A 387 -4.76 21.97 7.10
CA GLN A 387 -4.80 23.44 7.06
C GLN A 387 -4.40 24.12 8.38
N ASN A 388 -4.00 23.34 9.38
CA ASN A 388 -3.80 23.83 10.74
C ASN A 388 -2.52 23.25 11.36
N GLU A 389 -1.39 23.60 10.75
CA GLU A 389 -0.08 22.99 11.01
C GLU A 389 0.42 23.13 12.45
N ASN A 390 -0.04 24.14 13.19
CA ASN A 390 0.39 24.41 14.58
C ASN A 390 -0.67 24.10 15.64
N GLY A 391 -1.82 23.55 15.25
CA GLY A 391 -2.90 23.29 16.18
C GLY A 391 -2.57 22.20 17.20
N LYS A 392 -2.78 22.54 18.47
CA LYS A 392 -2.72 21.64 19.63
C LYS A 392 -4.11 21.45 20.21
N LEU A 393 -4.32 20.33 20.89
CA LEU A 393 -5.52 20.11 21.68
C LEU A 393 -5.52 21.00 22.92
N THR A 394 -6.70 21.41 23.36
CA THR A 394 -6.88 22.03 24.69
C THR A 394 -6.86 20.95 25.77
N ASP A 395 -6.60 21.36 27.01
CA ASP A 395 -6.53 20.44 28.14
C ASP A 395 -7.89 19.73 28.34
N GLU A 396 -9.00 20.46 28.13
CA GLU A 396 -10.37 19.90 28.12
C GLU A 396 -10.58 18.84 27.02
N GLU A 397 -10.03 19.06 25.82
CA GLU A 397 -10.09 18.09 24.72
C GLU A 397 -9.26 16.83 25.03
N ILE A 398 -8.10 16.99 25.69
CA ILE A 398 -7.26 15.89 26.16
C ILE A 398 -7.96 15.06 27.22
N GLU A 399 -8.55 15.70 28.22
CA GLU A 399 -9.34 15.02 29.26
C GLU A 399 -10.53 14.26 28.66
N SER A 400 -11.25 14.92 27.74
CA SER A 400 -12.37 14.28 27.02
C SER A 400 -11.89 13.06 26.23
N LEU A 401 -10.79 13.19 25.49
CA LEU A 401 -10.19 12.09 24.73
C LEU A 401 -9.80 10.91 25.65
N GLY A 402 -9.13 11.18 26.76
CA GLY A 402 -8.75 10.16 27.75
C GLY A 402 -9.96 9.43 28.34
N LEU A 403 -11.00 10.19 28.73
CA LEU A 403 -12.26 9.64 29.23
C LEU A 403 -12.95 8.77 28.17
N GLY A 404 -13.01 9.25 26.92
CA GLY A 404 -13.63 8.52 25.82
C GLY A 404 -12.95 7.19 25.54
N LEU A 405 -11.61 7.19 25.48
CA LEU A 405 -10.79 5.99 25.32
C LEU A 405 -11.07 4.96 26.42
N SER A 406 -11.24 5.43 27.67
CA SER A 406 -11.54 4.56 28.81
C SER A 406 -12.87 3.81 28.70
N GLN A 407 -13.76 4.25 27.81
CA GLN A 407 -15.07 3.62 27.56
C GLN A 407 -15.07 2.69 26.33
N MET A 408 -14.01 2.70 25.52
CA MET A 408 -13.90 1.88 24.29
C MET A 408 -13.35 0.48 24.60
N PHE A 409 -14.13 -0.34 25.30
CA PHE A 409 -13.68 -1.65 25.78
C PHE A 409 -13.23 -2.65 24.70
N ASN A 410 -13.68 -2.49 23.45
CA ASN A 410 -13.27 -3.35 22.33
C ASN A 410 -12.30 -2.64 21.37
N LEU A 411 -11.68 -1.52 21.78
CA LEU A 411 -10.70 -0.82 20.96
C LEU A 411 -9.48 -1.72 20.75
N THR A 412 -9.16 -2.03 19.49
CA THR A 412 -8.04 -2.89 19.10
C THR A 412 -6.94 -2.15 18.38
N ILE A 413 -7.28 -1.07 17.65
CA ILE A 413 -6.35 -0.24 16.89
C ILE A 413 -6.54 1.22 17.29
N PHE A 414 -5.45 1.86 17.72
CA PHE A 414 -5.40 3.29 18.02
C PHE A 414 -4.34 3.97 17.15
N GLU A 415 -4.73 5.06 16.47
CA GLU A 415 -3.79 5.89 15.73
C GLU A 415 -3.84 7.34 16.19
N PHE A 416 -2.69 7.97 16.41
CA PHE A 416 -2.64 9.29 17.01
C PHE A 416 -1.49 10.14 16.46
N GLN A 417 -1.79 11.40 16.17
CA GLN A 417 -0.78 12.40 15.83
C GLN A 417 -0.21 13.02 17.12
N PHE A 418 1.01 12.63 17.50
CA PHE A 418 1.66 13.01 18.76
C PHE A 418 1.83 14.51 18.91
N ASP A 419 2.12 15.20 17.81
CA ASP A 419 2.29 16.65 17.82
C ASP A 419 0.99 17.41 18.14
N LEU A 420 -0.15 16.76 18.41
CA LEU A 420 -1.35 17.39 18.95
C LEU A 420 -1.26 17.72 20.44
N ILE A 421 -0.37 17.05 21.19
CA ILE A 421 -0.18 17.27 22.62
C ILE A 421 0.96 18.26 22.90
N LYS A 422 0.95 18.84 24.09
CA LYS A 422 1.93 19.83 24.57
C LYS A 422 2.85 19.26 25.64
N THR A 423 2.34 18.43 26.54
CA THR A 423 3.05 18.00 27.75
C THR A 423 3.05 16.48 27.93
N LEU A 424 3.93 16.00 28.80
CA LEU A 424 4.01 14.61 29.22
C LEU A 424 2.74 14.17 29.97
N ASP A 425 2.16 15.07 30.78
CA ASP A 425 0.94 14.81 31.54
C ASP A 425 -0.28 14.60 30.63
N GLU A 426 -0.40 15.40 29.56
CA GLU A 426 -1.43 15.20 28.54
C GLU A 426 -1.30 13.81 27.87
N PHE A 427 -0.07 13.38 27.57
CA PHE A 427 0.18 12.03 27.05
C PHE A 427 -0.22 10.93 28.04
N SER A 428 0.08 11.14 29.32
CA SER A 428 -0.31 10.24 30.41
C SER A 428 -1.82 10.11 30.55
N VAL A 429 -2.58 11.21 30.40
CA VAL A 429 -4.06 11.18 30.39
C VAL A 429 -4.59 10.29 29.28
N ILE A 430 -4.06 10.41 28.06
CA ILE A 430 -4.45 9.57 26.92
C ILE A 430 -4.12 8.10 27.19
N CYS A 431 -2.89 7.81 27.65
CA CYS A 431 -2.44 6.43 27.87
C CYS A 431 -3.22 5.72 28.98
N ARG A 432 -3.59 6.43 30.06
CA ARG A 432 -4.46 5.91 31.14
C ARG A 432 -5.85 5.48 30.64
N GLY A 433 -6.30 6.02 29.50
CA GLY A 433 -7.55 5.63 28.86
C GLY A 433 -7.51 4.24 28.21
N PHE A 434 -6.34 3.68 27.93
CA PHE A 434 -6.25 2.40 27.22
C PHE A 434 -6.75 1.21 28.06
N LYS A 435 -7.36 0.25 27.35
CA LYS A 435 -7.80 -1.03 27.91
C LYS A 435 -6.94 -2.16 27.36
N LYS A 436 -7.02 -3.32 28.01
CA LYS A 436 -6.29 -4.55 27.62
C LYS A 436 -6.59 -5.03 26.19
N SER A 437 -7.67 -4.57 25.57
CA SER A 437 -8.04 -4.90 24.19
C SER A 437 -7.13 -4.25 23.13
N VAL A 438 -6.42 -3.17 23.47
CA VAL A 438 -5.59 -2.43 22.52
C VAL A 438 -4.36 -3.26 22.18
N LYS A 439 -4.26 -3.65 20.90
CA LYS A 439 -3.19 -4.52 20.38
C LYS A 439 -2.31 -3.84 19.35
N ASN A 440 -2.78 -2.76 18.74
CA ASN A 440 -2.10 -2.09 17.65
C ASN A 440 -2.12 -0.58 17.88
N ILE A 441 -0.93 0.02 17.95
CA ILE A 441 -0.78 1.47 18.13
C ILE A 441 0.07 2.03 17.02
N LYS A 442 -0.38 3.15 16.45
CA LYS A 442 0.42 3.95 15.53
C LYS A 442 0.49 5.41 15.98
N ILE A 443 1.69 5.94 16.09
CA ILE A 443 1.92 7.31 16.52
C ILE A 443 2.71 8.06 15.44
N TYR A 444 2.19 9.22 15.02
CA TYR A 444 2.79 10.09 14.01
C TYR A 444 3.40 11.33 14.63
N GLY A 445 4.38 11.95 13.96
CA GLY A 445 4.90 13.27 14.36
C GLY A 445 5.70 13.23 15.68
N CYS A 446 6.49 12.18 15.89
CA CYS A 446 7.17 11.88 17.15
C CYS A 446 8.50 12.63 17.38
N SER A 447 8.69 13.81 16.79
CA SER A 447 9.97 14.53 16.89
C SER A 447 10.30 14.96 18.33
N LYS A 448 9.27 15.17 19.17
CA LYS A 448 9.37 15.48 20.59
C LYS A 448 9.13 14.27 21.50
N PHE A 449 8.98 13.07 20.95
CA PHE A 449 8.73 11.86 21.72
C PHE A 449 10.03 11.45 22.44
N SER A 450 10.01 11.42 23.76
CA SER A 450 11.15 11.10 24.62
C SER A 450 11.03 9.71 25.25
N LEU A 451 12.08 9.28 25.96
CA LEU A 451 12.09 8.02 26.70
C LEU A 451 10.97 7.95 27.76
N ASP A 452 10.64 9.07 28.41
CA ASP A 452 9.55 9.12 29.39
C ASP A 452 8.19 8.80 28.77
N HIS A 453 7.96 9.27 27.54
CA HIS A 453 6.74 8.93 26.80
C HIS A 453 6.69 7.43 26.48
N LEU A 454 7.82 6.82 26.09
CA LEU A 454 7.90 5.37 25.88
C LEU A 454 7.57 4.60 27.16
N ASN A 455 8.10 5.04 28.30
CA ASN A 455 7.86 4.42 29.61
C ASN A 455 6.38 4.50 30.02
N ILE A 456 5.74 5.67 29.84
CA ILE A 456 4.30 5.85 30.10
C ILE A 456 3.46 4.94 29.20
N LEU A 457 3.80 4.84 27.91
CA LEU A 457 3.06 3.99 26.98
C LEU A 457 3.20 2.51 27.33
N SER A 458 4.43 2.06 27.60
CA SER A 458 4.72 0.65 27.92
C SER A 458 4.07 0.18 29.22
N SER A 459 4.00 1.05 30.23
CA SER A 459 3.29 0.76 31.49
C SER A 459 1.77 0.73 31.34
N SER A 460 1.22 1.41 30.33
CA SER A 460 -0.23 1.49 30.11
C SER A 460 -0.78 0.42 29.16
N VAL A 461 0.06 -0.22 28.33
CA VAL A 461 -0.37 -1.14 27.27
C VAL A 461 0.43 -2.46 27.30
N GLU A 462 -0.03 -3.41 28.11
CA GLU A 462 0.64 -4.70 28.32
C GLU A 462 0.55 -5.67 27.12
N SER A 463 -0.49 -5.54 26.28
CA SER A 463 -0.86 -6.49 25.21
C SER A 463 -0.56 -5.96 23.79
N LEU A 464 0.39 -5.04 23.65
CA LEU A 464 0.75 -4.44 22.37
C LEU A 464 1.42 -5.45 21.42
N GLU A 465 0.72 -5.87 20.38
CA GLU A 465 1.22 -6.81 19.36
C GLU A 465 1.92 -6.09 18.20
N ASN A 466 1.44 -4.91 17.79
CA ASN A 466 2.00 -4.15 16.67
C ASN A 466 2.17 -2.68 17.03
N PHE A 467 3.40 -2.16 16.85
CA PHE A 467 3.71 -0.77 17.14
C PHE A 467 4.33 -0.09 15.92
N SER A 468 3.81 1.09 15.58
CA SER A 468 4.33 1.93 14.51
C SER A 468 4.59 3.33 15.06
N ILE A 469 5.81 3.83 14.97
CA ILE A 469 6.18 5.15 15.47
C ILE A 469 6.93 5.93 14.40
N GLU A 470 6.43 7.12 14.05
CA GLU A 470 6.92 7.89 12.91
C GLU A 470 7.48 9.26 13.32
N GLY A 471 8.72 9.53 12.91
CA GLY A 471 9.43 10.80 13.10
C GLY A 471 10.24 10.90 14.39
N ILE A 472 10.88 9.83 14.85
CA ILE A 472 11.67 9.84 16.11
C ILE A 472 12.99 10.57 15.93
N SER A 473 13.24 11.59 16.76
CA SER A 473 14.51 12.34 16.81
C SER A 473 15.36 12.04 18.05
N CYS A 474 14.78 11.46 19.10
CA CYS A 474 15.46 11.26 20.39
C CYS A 474 16.42 10.06 20.34
N SER A 475 17.74 10.31 20.38
CA SER A 475 18.77 9.26 20.35
C SER A 475 18.72 8.27 21.53
N ALA A 476 18.09 8.66 22.65
CA ALA A 476 17.87 7.77 23.79
C ALA A 476 16.87 6.64 23.49
N ILE A 477 16.04 6.78 22.46
CA ILE A 477 15.09 5.75 22.04
C ILE A 477 15.79 4.83 21.04
N LYS A 478 16.31 3.71 21.54
CA LYS A 478 16.90 2.62 20.76
C LYS A 478 15.84 1.57 20.38
N LEU A 479 16.03 0.84 19.28
CA LEU A 479 15.14 -0.26 18.86
C LEU A 479 15.11 -1.37 19.92
N SER A 480 16.27 -1.70 20.51
CA SER A 480 16.38 -2.66 21.61
C SER A 480 15.51 -2.28 22.80
N LEU A 481 15.50 -1.00 23.19
CA LEU A 481 14.66 -0.50 24.28
C LEU A 481 13.17 -0.65 23.96
N ILE A 482 12.73 -0.26 22.76
CA ILE A 482 11.32 -0.44 22.34
C ILE A 482 10.93 -1.93 22.42
N MET A 483 11.76 -2.83 21.87
CA MET A 483 11.48 -4.27 21.88
C MET A 483 11.43 -4.85 23.30
N LEU A 484 12.25 -4.36 24.23
CA LEU A 484 12.25 -4.80 25.62
C LEU A 484 11.06 -4.27 26.41
N SER A 485 10.59 -3.05 26.09
CA SER A 485 9.44 -2.43 26.75
C SER A 485 8.11 -3.17 26.50
N PHE A 486 7.97 -3.86 25.36
CA PHE A 486 6.72 -4.52 24.97
C PHE A 486 6.89 -6.03 24.76
N LYS A 487 6.62 -6.82 25.80
CA LYS A 487 6.84 -8.29 25.80
C LYS A 487 6.03 -9.07 24.75
N THR A 488 4.89 -8.53 24.32
CA THR A 488 3.96 -9.18 23.37
C THR A 488 4.14 -8.69 21.92
N LEU A 489 5.12 -7.82 21.68
CA LEU A 489 5.35 -7.19 20.38
C LEU A 489 5.76 -8.24 19.34
N ARG A 490 5.07 -8.22 18.20
CA ARG A 490 5.32 -9.07 17.03
C ARG A 490 5.76 -8.26 15.83
N GLY A 491 5.21 -7.06 15.65
CA GLY A 491 5.54 -6.17 14.55
C GLY A 491 5.98 -4.80 15.05
N LEU A 492 7.12 -4.31 14.55
CA LEU A 492 7.62 -2.98 14.85
C LEU A 492 7.92 -2.21 13.56
N HIS A 493 7.35 -1.01 13.43
CA HIS A 493 7.76 -0.02 12.44
C HIS A 493 8.30 1.22 13.14
N VAL A 494 9.51 1.65 12.76
CA VAL A 494 10.11 2.89 13.24
C VAL A 494 10.57 3.73 12.06
N ASP A 495 10.10 4.96 11.98
CA ASP A 495 10.60 5.97 11.04
C ASP A 495 11.38 7.02 11.83
N PHE A 496 12.69 7.01 11.67
CA PHE A 496 13.62 7.95 12.31
C PHE A 496 13.69 9.24 11.52
N SER A 497 13.76 10.36 12.25
CA SER A 497 13.91 11.68 11.65
C SER A 497 15.33 11.89 11.10
N GLU A 498 15.52 13.00 10.39
CA GLU A 498 16.81 13.33 9.77
C GLU A 498 17.93 13.56 10.79
N SER A 499 17.59 13.90 12.03
CA SER A 499 18.55 14.17 13.10
C SER A 499 18.99 12.92 13.88
N TYR A 500 18.46 11.73 13.56
CA TYR A 500 18.80 10.51 14.27
C TYR A 500 20.04 9.84 13.65
N PHE A 501 21.01 9.51 14.50
CA PHE A 501 22.28 8.90 14.07
C PHE A 501 22.10 7.43 13.67
N PHE A 502 22.56 7.08 12.46
CA PHE A 502 22.43 5.74 11.89
C PHE A 502 23.21 4.68 12.69
N GLU A 503 24.31 5.08 13.32
CA GLU A 503 25.15 4.22 14.16
C GLU A 503 24.35 3.55 15.28
N ASN A 504 23.43 4.28 15.92
CA ASN A 504 22.54 3.73 16.95
C ASN A 504 21.58 2.66 16.40
N ILE A 505 21.15 2.80 15.14
CA ILE A 505 20.29 1.81 14.48
C ILE A 505 21.09 0.55 14.21
N ILE A 506 22.31 0.71 13.66
CA ILE A 506 23.21 -0.40 13.34
C ILE A 506 23.55 -1.21 14.59
N GLU A 507 23.90 -0.58 15.70
CA GLU A 507 24.18 -1.26 16.98
C GLU A 507 23.06 -2.24 17.40
N ASP A 508 21.81 -1.91 17.08
CA ASP A 508 20.66 -2.74 17.44
C ASP A 508 20.39 -3.89 16.47
N ILE A 509 20.84 -3.78 15.21
CA ILE A 509 20.56 -4.76 14.14
C ILE A 509 21.79 -5.53 13.66
N ILE A 510 22.98 -5.24 14.18
CA ILE A 510 24.23 -5.92 13.86
C ILE A 510 24.64 -6.91 14.95
N THR A 511 25.30 -7.98 14.55
CA THR A 511 26.06 -8.88 15.43
C THR A 511 27.35 -9.26 14.71
N ILE A 512 28.42 -9.59 15.45
CA ILE A 512 29.70 -9.96 14.86
C ILE A 512 29.79 -11.49 14.84
N ASP A 513 30.12 -12.07 13.69
CA ASP A 513 30.46 -13.48 13.59
C ASP A 513 31.79 -13.72 14.32
N GLU A 514 31.73 -14.34 15.50
CA GLU A 514 32.92 -14.66 16.30
C GLU A 514 33.92 -15.57 15.57
N THR A 515 33.46 -16.34 14.56
CA THR A 515 34.31 -17.27 13.81
C THR A 515 34.98 -16.63 12.59
N LYS A 516 34.34 -15.63 11.97
CA LYS A 516 34.81 -15.01 10.72
C LYS A 516 35.11 -13.52 10.83
N GLY A 517 34.83 -12.90 11.98
CA GLY A 517 34.95 -11.45 12.21
C GLY A 517 34.00 -10.58 11.38
N GLY A 518 33.02 -11.19 10.71
CA GLY A 518 32.13 -10.50 9.77
C GLY A 518 30.90 -9.89 10.43
N GLU A 519 30.44 -8.76 9.91
CA GLU A 519 29.19 -8.12 10.29
C GLU A 519 27.98 -8.95 9.81
N LEU A 520 27.10 -9.38 10.72
CA LEU A 520 25.89 -10.16 10.44
C LEU A 520 24.63 -9.42 10.90
N VAL A 521 23.48 -9.76 10.30
CA VAL A 521 22.17 -9.31 10.79
C VAL A 521 21.84 -9.99 12.11
N LYS A 522 21.60 -9.20 13.16
CA LYS A 522 20.98 -9.63 14.41
C LYS A 522 19.49 -9.78 14.21
N TRP A 523 19.01 -11.02 14.16
CA TRP A 523 17.59 -11.31 13.97
C TRP A 523 16.78 -10.92 15.21
N PRO A 524 15.85 -9.94 15.12
CA PRO A 524 15.01 -9.58 16.25
C PRO A 524 14.04 -10.72 16.58
N ASN A 525 13.63 -10.82 17.83
CA ASN A 525 12.53 -11.72 18.23
C ASN A 525 11.16 -11.11 17.87
N LEU A 526 11.01 -10.73 16.61
CA LEU A 526 9.80 -10.13 16.03
C LEU A 526 9.45 -10.89 14.76
N ASP A 527 8.17 -10.88 14.39
CA ASP A 527 7.73 -11.37 13.09
C ASP A 527 8.12 -10.39 11.97
N LEU A 528 8.15 -9.08 12.28
CA LEU A 528 8.56 -8.00 11.40
C LEU A 528 9.23 -6.84 12.16
N LEU A 529 10.33 -6.34 11.60
CA LEU A 529 10.94 -5.05 11.88
C LEU A 529 11.05 -4.25 10.57
N ASP A 530 10.43 -3.08 10.51
CA ASP A 530 10.44 -2.14 9.36
C ASP A 530 11.02 -0.79 9.82
N ILE A 531 12.21 -0.46 9.35
CA ILE A 531 12.94 0.75 9.74
C ILE A 531 12.99 1.69 8.54
N ILE A 532 12.70 2.97 8.75
CA ILE A 532 13.03 4.05 7.80
C ILE A 532 14.02 4.97 8.48
N CYS A 533 15.13 5.28 7.80
CA CYS A 533 16.16 6.18 8.30
C CYS A 533 16.91 6.85 7.16
N ILE A 534 17.70 7.87 7.48
CA ILE A 534 18.71 8.40 6.57
C ILE A 534 19.97 7.53 6.67
N ILE A 535 20.61 7.26 5.54
CA ILE A 535 21.90 6.57 5.48
C ILE A 535 22.82 7.39 4.57
N LYS A 536 23.99 7.77 5.09
CA LYS A 536 25.01 8.44 4.28
C LYS A 536 25.66 7.43 3.33
N LYS A 537 26.22 7.94 2.22
CA LYS A 537 26.91 7.07 1.25
C LYS A 537 28.03 6.23 1.90
N SER A 538 28.76 6.78 2.87
CA SER A 538 29.81 6.08 3.62
C SER A 538 29.30 4.99 4.55
N GLU A 539 28.03 5.07 4.98
CA GLU A 539 27.41 4.12 5.91
C GLU A 539 26.73 2.96 5.18
N TYR A 540 26.45 3.12 3.88
CA TYR A 540 25.75 2.12 3.06
C TYR A 540 26.51 0.79 2.93
N ASP A 541 27.84 0.85 2.91
CA ASP A 541 28.70 -0.33 2.80
C ASP A 541 28.51 -1.31 3.97
N ILE A 542 28.10 -0.81 5.14
CA ILE A 542 27.76 -1.64 6.31
C ILE A 542 26.59 -2.57 5.97
N LEU A 543 25.51 -2.03 5.35
CA LEU A 543 24.36 -2.83 4.96
C LEU A 543 24.70 -3.85 3.87
N GLU A 544 25.56 -3.47 2.91
CA GLU A 544 26.04 -4.41 1.90
C GLU A 544 26.81 -5.57 2.52
N ARG A 545 27.75 -5.29 3.44
CA ARG A 545 28.52 -6.33 4.14
C ARG A 545 27.61 -7.23 4.94
N MET A 546 26.67 -6.68 5.71
CA MET A 546 25.67 -7.46 6.44
C MET A 546 24.86 -8.38 5.52
N ASN A 547 24.42 -7.89 4.36
CA ASN A 547 23.66 -8.67 3.39
C ASN A 547 24.50 -9.78 2.73
N ARG A 548 25.78 -9.53 2.46
CA ARG A 548 26.72 -10.52 1.90
C ARG A 548 27.04 -11.63 2.91
N ASN A 549 27.30 -11.26 4.15
CA ASN A 549 27.77 -12.17 5.20
C ASN A 549 26.63 -12.98 5.85
N THR A 550 25.42 -12.42 5.91
CA THR A 550 24.27 -13.10 6.52
C THR A 550 23.78 -14.25 5.64
N PRO A 551 23.65 -15.49 6.16
CA PRO A 551 23.16 -16.64 5.39
C PRO A 551 21.82 -16.33 4.71
N ARG A 552 21.80 -16.47 3.38
CA ARG A 552 20.65 -16.06 2.56
C ARG A 552 19.40 -16.88 2.90
N ARG A 553 18.35 -16.18 3.34
CA ARG A 553 16.96 -16.64 3.30
C ARG A 553 16.16 -15.60 2.52
N SER A 554 15.81 -15.92 1.27
CA SER A 554 15.19 -14.97 0.34
C SER A 554 14.00 -14.23 0.95
N GLY A 555 13.99 -12.90 0.83
CA GLY A 555 12.91 -12.04 1.30
C GLY A 555 12.84 -11.79 2.81
N LYS A 556 13.82 -12.25 3.61
CA LYS A 556 13.83 -12.03 5.07
C LYS A 556 14.59 -10.79 5.52
N PHE A 557 15.62 -10.38 4.78
CA PHE A 557 16.33 -9.11 4.96
C PHE A 557 16.27 -8.35 3.64
N LEU A 558 15.74 -7.13 3.66
CA LEU A 558 15.62 -6.27 2.49
C LEU A 558 16.06 -4.87 2.88
N TYR A 559 16.77 -4.19 2.00
CA TYR A 559 17.05 -2.77 2.14
C TYR A 559 16.99 -2.12 0.76
N PHE A 560 16.35 -0.96 0.69
CA PHE A 560 16.20 -0.22 -0.55
C PHE A 560 15.92 1.25 -0.26
N LYS A 561 16.21 2.10 -1.25
CA LYS A 561 15.89 3.52 -1.16
C LYS A 561 14.38 3.70 -1.00
N SER A 562 13.98 4.39 0.04
CA SER A 562 12.58 4.71 0.32
C SER A 562 12.09 5.78 -0.66
N SER A 563 10.82 5.72 -1.02
CA SER A 563 10.15 6.75 -1.83
C SER A 563 9.78 8.00 -1.01
N LYS A 564 10.21 8.09 0.25
CA LYS A 564 10.04 9.28 1.10
C LYS A 564 10.95 10.38 0.53
N GLU A 565 10.33 11.43 0.01
CA GLU A 565 11.06 12.60 -0.48
C GLU A 565 11.64 13.35 0.72
N ALA A 566 12.93 13.71 0.65
CA ALA A 566 13.52 14.65 1.59
C ALA A 566 12.78 15.99 1.44
N THR A 567 12.58 16.70 2.55
CA THR A 567 11.97 18.03 2.48
C THR A 567 12.82 18.95 1.58
N PRO A 568 12.20 19.89 0.83
CA PRO A 568 12.93 20.75 -0.11
C PRO A 568 13.96 21.69 0.54
N TYR A 569 14.09 21.69 1.87
CA TYR A 569 15.00 22.54 2.63
C TYR A 569 16.27 21.81 3.10
N CYS A 570 16.45 20.53 2.76
CA CYS A 570 17.67 19.81 3.11
C CYS A 570 18.73 20.03 2.01
N GLU A 571 19.70 20.91 2.26
CA GLU A 571 20.80 21.24 1.34
C GLU A 571 21.69 20.03 1.00
N SER A 572 21.59 18.93 1.77
CA SER A 572 22.19 17.64 1.44
C SER A 572 21.09 16.64 1.06
N TYR A 573 21.03 16.24 -0.22
CA TYR A 573 20.18 15.15 -0.71
C TYR A 573 20.61 13.79 -0.10
N CYS A 574 20.34 13.58 1.19
CA CYS A 574 20.54 12.27 1.81
C CYS A 574 19.27 11.42 1.60
N PRO A 575 19.36 10.32 0.85
CA PRO A 575 18.18 9.52 0.57
C PRO A 575 17.74 8.75 1.82
N PHE A 576 16.42 8.75 2.09
CA PHE A 576 15.86 7.81 3.05
C PHE A 576 16.00 6.39 2.51
N TYR A 577 16.38 5.46 3.39
CA TYR A 577 16.36 4.03 3.14
C TYR A 577 15.30 3.38 4.01
N ARG A 578 14.76 2.26 3.51
CA ARG A 578 13.96 1.34 4.29
C ARG A 578 14.75 0.05 4.49
N ILE A 579 14.80 -0.45 5.72
CA ILE A 579 15.36 -1.75 6.09
C ILE A 579 14.22 -2.62 6.64
N ILE A 580 14.05 -3.82 6.10
CA ILE A 580 13.02 -4.78 6.51
C ILE A 580 13.70 -6.06 6.98
N ILE A 581 13.39 -6.49 8.19
CA ILE A 581 13.79 -7.78 8.76
C ILE A 581 12.51 -8.56 9.11
N GLN A 582 12.31 -9.73 8.53
CA GLN A 582 11.05 -10.49 8.70
C GLN A 582 11.24 -12.01 8.71
N LYS A 583 10.44 -12.71 9.50
CA LYS A 583 10.45 -14.18 9.55
C LYS A 583 9.91 -14.83 8.27
N SER A 584 8.96 -14.17 7.62
CA SER A 584 8.29 -14.59 6.38
C SER A 584 8.10 -13.38 5.47
N SER A 585 8.25 -13.56 4.16
CA SER A 585 8.07 -12.49 3.15
C SER A 585 6.67 -11.88 3.10
N LYS A 586 5.69 -12.52 3.75
CA LYS A 586 4.31 -12.02 3.86
C LYS A 586 4.12 -11.04 5.01
N ASN A 587 4.99 -11.04 6.01
CA ASN A 587 4.77 -10.33 7.27
C ASN A 587 4.72 -8.81 7.09
N PHE A 588 5.56 -8.25 6.21
CA PHE A 588 5.50 -6.83 5.86
C PHE A 588 4.12 -6.41 5.31
N GLY A 589 3.54 -7.21 4.41
CA GLY A 589 2.22 -6.95 3.85
C GLY A 589 1.10 -7.06 4.89
N ILE A 590 1.18 -8.06 5.78
CA ILE A 590 0.22 -8.25 6.89
C ILE A 590 0.28 -7.05 7.84
N PHE A 591 1.46 -6.65 8.28
CA PHE A 591 1.64 -5.50 9.17
C PHE A 591 1.12 -4.21 8.54
N ARG A 592 1.47 -3.94 7.28
CA ARG A 592 0.96 -2.77 6.55
C ARG A 592 -0.57 -2.80 6.45
N SER A 593 -1.20 -3.97 6.40
CA SER A 593 -2.67 -4.10 6.35
C SER A 593 -3.39 -3.79 7.68
N ILE A 594 -2.68 -3.81 8.81
CA ILE A 594 -3.26 -3.47 10.13
C ILE A 594 -3.53 -1.96 10.23
N PHE A 595 -2.55 -1.16 9.82
CA PHE A 595 -2.61 0.30 9.85
C PHE A 595 -2.97 0.92 8.50
N SER A 596 -3.19 0.09 7.46
CA SER A 596 -3.81 0.59 6.26
C SER A 596 -5.21 1.02 6.67
N GLN A 597 -5.45 2.33 6.65
CA GLN A 597 -6.77 2.83 6.24
C GLN A 597 -7.14 1.96 5.05
N ASP A 598 -8.30 1.27 5.07
CA ASP A 598 -8.80 0.55 3.90
C ASP A 598 -8.44 1.40 2.67
N THR A 599 -7.43 0.96 1.90
CA THR A 599 -6.68 1.81 0.97
C THR A 599 -7.55 2.14 -0.24
N TYR A 600 -8.51 3.02 0.01
CA TYR A 600 -9.36 3.75 -0.90
C TYR A 600 -9.05 5.24 -0.78
N GLU A 601 -8.25 5.65 0.19
CA GLU A 601 -7.70 7.00 0.24
C GLU A 601 -6.51 7.10 -0.71
N PHE A 602 -6.85 7.51 -1.93
CA PHE A 602 -5.95 8.25 -2.80
C PHE A 602 -5.19 9.28 -1.97
N ARG A 603 -3.88 9.09 -1.83
CA ARG A 603 -2.99 10.24 -1.88
C ARG A 603 -3.16 10.80 -3.30
N ASP A 604 -3.87 11.94 -3.38
CA ASP A 604 -4.00 12.89 -4.50
C ASP A 604 -5.46 13.35 -4.67
N GLU A 605 -5.97 14.10 -3.68
CA GLU A 605 -7.01 15.11 -3.91
C GLU A 605 -6.35 16.38 -4.45
N THR A 606 -5.88 16.31 -5.70
CA THR A 606 -5.65 17.41 -6.66
C THR A 606 -5.22 16.72 -7.97
N TYR A 607 -5.59 17.25 -9.13
CA TYR A 607 -5.27 16.75 -10.49
C TYR A 607 -6.24 15.79 -11.20
N PHE A 608 -7.55 15.92 -11.02
CA PHE A 608 -8.50 15.51 -12.07
C PHE A 608 -9.68 16.48 -12.19
N GLY A 609 -9.37 17.70 -12.63
CA GLY A 609 -10.31 18.59 -13.30
C GLY A 609 -9.69 19.01 -14.63
N TYR A 610 -9.98 18.27 -15.69
CA TYR A 610 -9.85 18.81 -17.05
C TYR A 610 -11.28 19.16 -17.46
N ASP A 611 -11.60 20.45 -17.44
CA ASP A 611 -12.80 20.98 -18.07
C ASP A 611 -12.48 21.16 -19.56
N PRO A 612 -13.11 20.41 -20.48
CA PRO A 612 -12.89 20.58 -21.90
C PRO A 612 -13.41 21.93 -22.45
N ARG A 613 -14.00 22.80 -21.61
CA ARG A 613 -14.58 24.10 -22.00
C ARG A 613 -13.68 25.31 -21.72
N SER A 614 -12.40 25.12 -21.36
CA SER A 614 -11.47 26.25 -21.16
C SER A 614 -10.64 26.63 -22.39
N HIS A 615 -11.08 26.25 -23.58
CA HIS A 615 -10.62 26.83 -24.84
C HIS A 615 -11.83 27.22 -25.67
N ASP A 616 -12.39 28.38 -25.33
CA ASP A 616 -12.85 29.41 -26.25
C ASP A 616 -12.66 30.78 -25.57
#